data_AF-A0A502EFF0-F1
#
_entry.id   AF-A0A502EFF0-F1
#
_cell.length_a   1.000
_cell.length_b   1.000
_cell.length_c   1.000
_cell.angle_alpha   90.00
_cell.angle_beta   90.00
_cell.angle_gamma   90.00
#
_symmetry.space_group_name_H-M   'P 1'
#
loop_
_entity.id
_entity.type
_entity.pdbx_description
1 polymer ?
#
loop_
_entity_poly.entity_id
_entity_poly.type
_entity_poly.pdbx_seq_one_letter_code
_entity_poly.pdbx_strand_id
1 'polypeptide(L)'
;MLKPPHTTTSRSRPTTKLDRKANRHLAFASGAHRCLGSHLARMELRCALEEFHGRISEYRVPPGDSPTYPGGTVRSASYLPPQFVAG
;
A
#
# COMPACT_ATOMS: atom_id res chain seq x y z
N MET A 1 -27.16 -6.15 -23.41
CA MET A 1 -25.91 -5.35 -23.48
C MET A 1 -24.89 -5.94 -22.51
N LEU A 2 -24.17 -7.00 -22.92
CA LEU A 2 -23.06 -7.56 -22.14
C LEU A 2 -21.80 -6.76 -22.45
N LYS A 3 -21.11 -6.29 -21.40
CA LYS A 3 -19.80 -5.65 -21.53
C LYS A 3 -18.74 -6.71 -21.88
N PRO A 4 -17.80 -6.43 -22.81
CA PRO A 4 -16.80 -7.41 -23.22
C PRO A 4 -15.88 -7.82 -22.05
N PRO A 5 -15.36 -9.07 -22.07
CA PRO A 5 -14.42 -9.56 -21.06
C PRO A 5 -13.13 -8.74 -21.10
N HIS A 6 -12.61 -8.40 -19.92
CA HIS A 6 -11.32 -7.74 -19.76
C HIS A 6 -10.18 -8.72 -20.12
N THR A 7 -9.97 -8.98 -21.40
CA THR A 7 -8.76 -9.64 -21.89
C THR A 7 -7.69 -8.58 -22.10
N THR A 8 -6.68 -8.55 -21.23
CA THR A 8 -5.41 -7.88 -21.54
C THR A 8 -4.27 -8.82 -21.26
N THR A 9 -3.75 -9.36 -22.36
CA THR A 9 -2.56 -10.20 -22.49
C THR A 9 -1.35 -9.29 -22.53
N SER A 10 -0.65 -9.13 -21.40
CA SER A 10 0.74 -8.65 -21.26
C SER A 10 1.02 -8.55 -19.76
N ARG A 11 2.02 -9.29 -19.23
CA ARG A 11 2.44 -9.14 -17.82
C ARG A 11 3.25 -7.85 -17.64
N SER A 12 2.62 -6.71 -17.87
CA SER A 12 3.15 -5.42 -17.43
C SER A 12 3.18 -5.38 -15.90
N ARG A 13 4.25 -4.85 -15.32
CA ARG A 13 4.36 -4.63 -13.86
C ARG A 13 3.12 -3.85 -13.37
N PRO A 14 2.45 -4.28 -12.28
CA PRO A 14 1.32 -3.53 -11.76
C PRO A 14 1.76 -2.11 -11.38
N THR A 15 0.97 -1.12 -11.79
CA THR A 15 1.23 0.29 -11.52
C THR A 15 0.39 0.77 -10.34
N THR A 16 0.99 1.53 -9.43
CA THR A 16 0.28 2.20 -8.33
C THR A 16 -0.20 3.56 -8.82
N LYS A 17 -1.52 3.77 -8.85
CA LYS A 17 -2.16 5.05 -9.19
C LYS A 17 -2.92 5.58 -7.97
N LEU A 18 -2.40 6.65 -7.35
CA LEU A 18 -2.95 7.20 -6.10
C LEU A 18 -4.29 7.91 -6.31
N ASP A 19 -4.50 8.50 -7.49
CA ASP A 19 -5.69 9.26 -7.89
C ASP A 19 -6.79 8.40 -8.55
N ARG A 20 -6.69 7.06 -8.43
CA ARG A 20 -7.64 6.13 -9.06
C ARG A 20 -9.05 6.29 -8.50
N LYS A 21 -9.95 6.89 -9.28
CA LYS A 21 -11.36 7.14 -8.92
C LYS A 21 -12.15 5.89 -8.49
N ALA A 22 -11.96 4.75 -9.17
CA ALA A 22 -12.61 3.48 -8.81
C ALA A 22 -11.64 2.59 -8.00
N ASN A 23 -11.68 2.71 -6.67
CA ASN A 23 -10.77 2.00 -5.75
C ASN A 23 -11.45 0.86 -4.97
N ARG A 24 -12.16 -0.03 -5.68
CA ARG A 24 -12.79 -1.22 -5.08
C ARG A 24 -11.77 -2.36 -4.93
N HIS A 25 -11.01 -2.34 -3.84
CA HIS A 25 -10.06 -3.40 -3.49
C HIS A 25 -10.62 -4.31 -2.37
N LEU A 26 -10.05 -5.51 -2.23
CA LEU A 26 -10.47 -6.49 -1.22
C LEU A 26 -9.57 -6.51 0.04
N ALA A 27 -8.66 -5.55 0.21
CA ALA A 27 -7.78 -5.47 1.39
C ALA A 27 -8.52 -5.44 2.75
N PHE A 28 -9.79 -5.01 2.79
CA PHE A 28 -10.64 -5.01 3.99
C PHE A 28 -11.83 -5.99 3.90
N ALA A 29 -11.71 -7.01 3.05
CA ALA A 29 -12.78 -7.97 2.71
C ALA A 29 -14.08 -7.29 2.21
N SER A 30 -15.15 -8.06 2.07
CA SER A 30 -16.47 -7.60 1.62
C SER A 30 -17.59 -8.44 2.25
N GLY A 31 -18.81 -7.90 2.31
CA GLY A 31 -19.98 -8.61 2.83
C GLY A 31 -19.97 -8.78 4.36
N ALA A 32 -20.49 -9.90 4.85
CA ALA A 32 -20.64 -10.19 6.29
C ALA A 32 -19.31 -10.16 7.08
N HIS A 33 -18.18 -10.41 6.39
CA HIS A 33 -16.84 -10.41 6.99
C HIS A 33 -16.04 -9.15 6.65
N ARG A 34 -16.70 -8.06 6.26
CA ARG A 34 -16.02 -6.78 6.06
C ARG A 34 -15.29 -6.38 7.35
N CYS A 35 -14.05 -5.95 7.23
CA CYS A 35 -13.23 -5.54 8.36
C CYS A 35 -13.90 -4.41 9.17
N LEU A 36 -14.25 -4.73 10.43
CA LEU A 36 -14.80 -3.79 11.40
C LEU A 36 -13.85 -2.60 11.63
N GLY A 37 -12.54 -2.86 11.70
CA GLY A 37 -11.49 -1.86 11.88
C GLY A 37 -11.18 -1.02 10.65
N SER A 38 -11.85 -1.19 9.51
CA SER A 38 -11.45 -0.52 8.26
C SER A 38 -11.52 1.01 8.33
N HIS A 39 -12.40 1.58 9.17
CA HIS A 39 -12.46 3.02 9.38
C HIS A 39 -11.29 3.52 10.23
N LEU A 40 -11.00 2.81 11.33
CA LEU A 40 -9.87 3.12 12.20
C LEU A 40 -8.54 3.02 11.44
N ALA A 41 -8.30 1.90 10.75
CA ALA A 41 -7.07 1.68 9.99
C ALA A 41 -6.81 2.77 8.93
N ARG A 42 -7.88 3.31 8.30
CA ARG A 42 -7.74 4.44 7.35
C ARG A 42 -7.39 5.75 8.04
N MET A 43 -7.95 6.00 9.22
CA MET A 43 -7.64 7.18 10.03
C MET A 43 -6.19 7.13 10.51
N GLU A 44 -5.77 5.98 11.05
CA GLU A 44 -4.41 5.74 11.52
C GLU A 44 -3.41 5.89 10.38
N LEU A 45 -3.67 5.27 9.21
CA LEU A 45 -2.77 5.39 8.06
C LEU A 45 -2.66 6.83 7.56
N ARG A 46 -3.77 7.59 7.54
CA ARG A 46 -3.75 9.01 7.18
C ARG A 46 -2.87 9.79 8.16
N CYS A 47 -3.14 9.69 9.45
CA CYS A 47 -2.39 10.38 10.50
C CYS A 47 -0.90 10.02 10.43
N ALA A 48 -0.58 8.73 10.33
CA ALA A 48 0.79 8.25 10.23
C ALA A 48 1.52 8.83 9.00
N LEU A 49 0.89 8.83 7.82
CA LEU A 49 1.51 9.39 6.62
C LEU A 49 1.64 10.91 6.69
N GLU A 50 0.64 11.62 7.17
CA GLU A 50 0.66 13.08 7.30
C GLU A 50 1.75 13.54 8.28
N GLU A 51 1.79 12.96 9.49
CA GLU A 51 2.77 13.32 10.52
C GLU A 51 4.19 12.87 10.14
N PHE A 52 4.34 11.68 9.58
CA PHE A 52 5.65 11.17 9.20
C PHE A 52 6.27 12.02 8.10
N HIS A 53 5.56 12.28 7.00
CA HIS A 53 6.10 13.13 5.92
C HIS A 53 6.24 14.60 6.36
N GLY A 54 5.40 15.07 7.27
CA GLY A 54 5.49 16.43 7.82
C GLY A 54 6.75 16.67 8.66
N ARG A 55 7.24 15.64 9.34
CA ARG A 55 8.47 15.71 10.18
C ARG A 55 9.71 15.18 9.48
N ILE A 56 9.54 14.20 8.59
CA ILE A 56 10.60 13.45 7.90
C ILE A 56 10.23 13.42 6.42
N SER A 57 10.54 14.49 5.71
CA SER A 57 10.21 14.64 4.29
C SER A 57 11.19 13.93 3.36
N GLU A 58 12.42 13.69 3.81
CA GLU A 58 13.49 13.13 2.99
C GLU A 58 14.04 11.83 3.59
N TYR A 59 13.78 10.73 2.90
CA TYR A 59 14.25 9.42 3.28
C TYR A 59 14.35 8.49 2.07
N ARG A 60 15.22 7.49 2.18
CA ARG A 60 15.42 6.48 1.14
C ARG A 60 15.80 5.13 1.73
N VAL A 61 15.71 4.08 0.92
CA VAL A 61 16.42 2.83 1.19
C VAL A 61 17.89 3.05 0.79
N PRO A 62 18.88 2.75 1.65
CA PRO A 62 20.28 2.95 1.30
C PRO A 62 20.69 2.01 0.15
N PRO A 63 21.64 2.42 -0.71
CA PRO A 63 22.15 1.56 -1.77
C PRO A 63 22.70 0.25 -1.21
N GLY A 64 22.35 -0.86 -1.85
CA GLY A 64 22.80 -2.20 -1.43
C GLY A 64 21.97 -2.84 -0.33
N ASP A 65 20.95 -2.17 0.21
CA ASP A 65 19.99 -2.74 1.16
C ASP A 65 18.59 -2.85 0.54
N SER A 66 17.73 -3.72 1.07
CA SER A 66 16.37 -3.91 0.57
C SER A 66 15.39 -4.37 1.65
N PRO A 67 14.10 -3.99 1.55
CA PRO A 67 13.10 -4.46 2.49
C PRO A 67 12.83 -5.97 2.37
N THR A 68 12.62 -6.64 3.50
CA THR A 68 12.27 -8.07 3.55
C THR A 68 10.77 -8.25 3.77
N TYR A 69 10.17 -9.11 2.96
CA TYR A 69 8.74 -9.46 3.04
C TYR A 69 8.58 -10.97 3.22
N PRO A 70 8.48 -11.48 4.45
CA PRO A 70 8.24 -12.90 4.68
C PRO A 70 6.88 -13.33 4.13
N GLY A 71 6.76 -14.63 3.84
CA GLY A 71 5.48 -15.23 3.49
C GLY A 71 4.54 -15.32 4.69
N GLY A 72 3.24 -15.39 4.44
CA GLY A 72 2.22 -15.53 5.48
C GLY A 72 0.86 -15.01 5.04
N THR A 73 -0.14 -15.19 5.90
CA THR A 73 -1.51 -14.70 5.68
C THR A 73 -1.56 -13.17 5.62
N VAL A 74 -0.69 -12.51 6.38
CA VAL A 74 -0.52 -11.05 6.35
C VAL A 74 0.84 -10.76 5.73
N ARG A 75 0.83 -10.09 4.57
CA ARG A 75 2.06 -9.61 3.94
C ARG A 75 2.49 -8.30 4.59
N SER A 76 3.61 -8.31 5.29
CA SER A 76 4.22 -7.14 5.93
C SER A 76 5.70 -7.02 5.55
N ALA A 77 6.26 -5.81 5.65
CA ALA A 77 7.71 -5.65 5.66
C ALA A 77 8.19 -6.01 7.07
N SER A 78 8.92 -7.11 7.23
CA SER A 78 9.55 -7.44 8.53
C SER A 78 10.84 -6.68 8.75
N TYR A 79 11.41 -6.17 7.65
CA TYR A 79 12.58 -5.32 7.64
C TYR A 79 12.38 -4.23 6.60
N LEU A 80 12.61 -2.98 7.00
CA LEU A 80 12.61 -1.80 6.15
C LEU A 80 13.74 -0.90 6.67
N PRO A 81 14.81 -0.66 5.90
CA PRO A 81 15.93 0.15 6.34
C PRO A 81 15.81 1.60 5.84
N PRO A 82 15.18 2.52 6.61
CA PRO A 82 15.16 3.92 6.21
C PRO A 82 16.52 4.57 6.51
N GLN A 83 17.06 5.26 5.51
CA GLN A 83 18.08 6.28 5.69
C GLN A 83 17.39 7.64 5.62
N PHE A 84 17.37 8.34 6.74
CA PHE A 84 16.88 9.71 6.84
C PHE A 84 17.97 10.68 6.40
N VAL A 85 17.61 11.67 5.60
CA VAL A 85 18.50 12.80 5.31
C VAL A 85 18.24 13.84 6.38
N ALA A 86 19.26 14.22 7.15
CA ALA A 86 19.11 15.32 8.09
C ALA A 86 18.84 16.59 7.29
N GLY A 87 17.70 17.23 7.58
CA GLY A 87 17.40 18.58 7.09
C GLY A 87 18.27 19.63 7.76
#